data_AF-A0A356S5Y3-F1
#
_entry.id   AF-A0A356S5Y3-F1
#
_cell.length_a   1.000
_cell.length_b   1.000
_cell.length_c   1.000
_cell.angle_alpha   90.00
_cell.angle_beta   90.00
_cell.angle_gamma   90.00
#
_symmetry.space_group_name_H-M   'P 1'
#
loop_
_entity.id
_entity.type
_entity.pdbx_description
1 polymer ?
#
loop_
_entity_poly.entity_id
_entity_poly.type
_entity_poly.pdbx_seq_one_letter_code
_entity_poly.pdbx_strand_id
1 'polypeptide(L)'
;MATQDEVNSDWLMPRTEHGHPNFQGTWFFGSRTPLQRPKELGTQSTYTEQEVRALEQRMQMRLDNQAAPLEPSRDAPEKGAVIRQEADDSFLAHYLEPVVTPIAGQYRTSVIVDPPNGRIPPMREEFEDFYAKRSELGLGAADGPEGQPLSGRCLIFGAAIPNLTPMMMNPNLQIVQNQDYVMVMTEMVHDARIIRLGDEHHEDGVARWMGDSVGYWDGDTLVVQTQGFRSEQSTSRMGFRVSEDFEVTERYTLTSDNTIHYAFTIMDEQAYGRPISGERTLTRNPPEERLYDFECHEGNYSLAAILRGARMEEVQVELQQ
;
A
#
# COMPACT_ATOMS: atom_id res chain seq x y z
N MET A 1 -20.28 22.02 -9.86
CA MET A 1 -19.49 22.76 -10.86
C MET A 1 -18.12 22.95 -10.26
N ALA A 2 -17.23 21.97 -10.44
CA ALA A 2 -15.81 22.13 -10.13
C ALA A 2 -15.14 22.65 -11.41
N THR A 3 -14.47 23.76 -11.29
CA THR A 3 -13.73 24.41 -12.37
C THR A 3 -12.61 23.49 -12.83
N GLN A 4 -12.44 23.39 -14.14
CA GLN A 4 -11.24 22.84 -14.76
C GLN A 4 -10.05 23.54 -14.13
N ASP A 5 -9.11 22.78 -13.56
CA ASP A 5 -7.79 23.31 -13.23
C ASP A 5 -7.16 23.76 -14.55
N GLU A 6 -7.29 25.06 -14.85
CA GLU A 6 -6.33 25.74 -15.71
C GLU A 6 -4.95 25.36 -15.15
N VAL A 7 -4.11 24.77 -15.99
CA VAL A 7 -2.68 24.67 -15.70
C VAL A 7 -2.22 26.10 -15.49
N ASN A 8 -2.15 26.50 -14.23
CA ASN A 8 -1.75 27.83 -13.85
C ASN A 8 -0.28 27.95 -14.26
N SER A 9 -0.04 28.64 -15.39
CA SER A 9 1.30 28.88 -15.93
C SER A 9 2.20 29.68 -14.98
N ASP A 10 1.63 30.18 -13.88
CA ASP A 10 2.30 31.00 -12.88
C ASP A 10 2.59 30.23 -11.58
N TRP A 11 2.34 28.91 -11.51
CA TRP A 11 2.73 28.12 -10.35
C TRP A 11 4.26 28.07 -10.23
N LEU A 12 4.77 28.63 -9.14
CA LEU A 12 6.19 28.59 -8.80
C LEU A 12 6.41 27.48 -7.79
N MET A 13 7.19 26.46 -8.18
CA MET A 13 7.50 25.35 -7.32
C MET A 13 8.14 25.82 -6.00
N PRO A 14 7.56 25.49 -4.83
CA PRO A 14 8.14 25.85 -3.55
C PRO A 14 9.48 25.12 -3.36
N ARG A 15 10.46 25.84 -2.84
CA ARG A 15 11.82 25.34 -2.57
C ARG A 15 12.10 25.36 -1.08
N THR A 16 12.93 24.44 -0.61
CA THR A 16 13.54 24.52 0.73
C THR A 16 14.64 25.58 0.76
N GLU A 17 15.16 25.87 1.95
CA GLU A 17 16.36 26.67 2.17
C GLU A 17 17.61 26.13 1.45
N HIS A 18 17.58 24.86 1.04
CA HIS A 18 18.64 24.18 0.29
C HIS A 18 18.41 24.20 -1.24
N GLY A 19 17.33 24.83 -1.72
CA GLY A 19 17.05 24.96 -3.16
C GLY A 19 16.42 23.72 -3.83
N HIS A 20 16.00 22.73 -3.05
CA HIS A 20 15.28 21.55 -3.54
C HIS A 20 13.76 21.74 -3.46
N PRO A 21 12.96 21.05 -4.30
CA PRO A 21 11.50 21.00 -4.17
C PRO A 21 11.07 20.70 -2.74
N ASN A 22 10.11 21.47 -2.22
CA ASN A 22 9.63 21.34 -0.84
C ASN A 22 8.44 20.39 -0.74
N PHE A 23 8.70 19.14 -0.36
CA PHE A 23 7.68 18.12 -0.11
C PHE A 23 7.19 18.09 1.34
N GLN A 24 7.70 18.95 2.24
CA GLN A 24 7.34 18.89 3.64
C GLN A 24 5.82 18.98 3.86
N GLY A 25 5.34 18.21 4.82
CA GLY A 25 3.95 18.22 5.24
C GLY A 25 3.33 16.83 5.28
N THR A 26 2.02 16.81 5.47
CA THR A 26 1.19 15.62 5.49
C THR A 26 0.51 15.42 4.14
N TRP A 27 0.46 14.16 3.71
CA TRP A 27 -0.05 13.76 2.41
C TRP A 27 -0.93 12.52 2.54
N PHE A 28 -1.92 12.44 1.68
CA PHE A 28 -2.86 11.34 1.56
C PHE A 28 -2.56 10.58 0.28
N PHE A 29 -2.43 9.26 0.41
CA PHE A 29 -2.19 8.35 -0.70
C PHE A 29 -3.33 7.33 -0.84
N GLY A 30 -4.49 7.57 -0.23
CA GLY A 30 -5.69 6.77 -0.46
C GLY A 30 -6.18 6.92 -1.90
N SER A 31 -6.72 5.84 -2.48
CA SER A 31 -7.13 5.87 -3.89
C SER A 31 -8.24 4.87 -4.19
N ARG A 32 -9.24 5.30 -4.97
CA ARG A 32 -10.24 4.41 -5.61
C ARG A 32 -9.73 3.75 -6.89
N THR A 33 -8.63 4.25 -7.46
CA THR A 33 -7.94 3.58 -8.58
C THR A 33 -7.32 2.27 -8.08
N PRO A 34 -7.70 1.10 -8.65
CA PRO A 34 -7.22 -0.19 -8.19
C PRO A 34 -5.74 -0.39 -8.53
N LEU A 35 -5.03 -1.23 -7.77
CA LEU A 35 -3.64 -1.57 -8.09
C LEU A 35 -3.52 -2.17 -9.50
N GLN A 36 -4.39 -3.15 -9.79
CA GLN A 36 -4.41 -3.90 -11.04
C GLN A 36 -5.69 -3.59 -11.84
N ARG A 37 -5.55 -3.51 -13.16
CA ARG A 37 -6.66 -3.23 -14.06
C ARG A 37 -7.70 -4.34 -14.06
N PRO A 38 -9.00 -4.03 -13.97
CA PRO A 38 -10.05 -5.02 -14.17
C PRO A 38 -9.84 -5.82 -15.47
N LYS A 39 -10.05 -7.14 -15.41
CA LYS A 39 -9.69 -8.05 -16.52
C LYS A 39 -10.48 -7.73 -17.80
N GLU A 40 -11.72 -7.32 -17.63
CA GLU A 40 -12.66 -6.93 -18.67
C GLU A 40 -12.22 -5.70 -19.48
N LEU A 41 -11.33 -4.86 -18.93
CA LEU A 41 -10.82 -3.67 -19.63
C LEU A 41 -9.59 -3.95 -20.50
N GLY A 42 -8.98 -5.14 -20.39
CA GLY A 42 -7.81 -5.52 -21.20
C GLY A 42 -6.68 -4.49 -21.11
N THR A 43 -6.40 -3.80 -22.21
CA THR A 43 -5.35 -2.76 -22.31
C THR A 43 -5.88 -1.33 -22.24
N GLN A 44 -7.16 -1.11 -21.94
CA GLN A 44 -7.73 0.23 -21.77
C GLN A 44 -7.10 0.90 -20.54
N SER A 45 -6.20 1.86 -20.77
CA SER A 45 -5.41 2.52 -19.72
C SER A 45 -6.15 3.65 -19.00
N THR A 46 -7.20 4.19 -19.59
CA THR A 46 -7.95 5.33 -19.04
C THR A 46 -9.46 5.16 -19.18
N TYR A 47 -10.18 5.73 -18.23
CA TYR A 47 -11.61 5.96 -18.32
C TYR A 47 -11.89 7.32 -18.96
N THR A 48 -13.00 7.41 -19.67
CA THR A 48 -13.65 8.68 -20.03
C THR A 48 -14.31 9.28 -18.79
N GLU A 49 -14.56 10.59 -18.80
CA GLU A 49 -15.29 11.22 -17.69
C GLU A 49 -16.69 10.63 -17.45
N GLN A 50 -17.36 10.16 -18.51
CA GLN A 50 -18.68 9.54 -18.37
C GLN A 50 -18.58 8.20 -17.63
N GLU A 51 -17.56 7.39 -17.93
CA GLU A 51 -17.31 6.14 -17.22
C GLU A 51 -16.94 6.39 -15.75
N VAL A 52 -16.14 7.42 -15.47
CA VAL A 52 -15.78 7.83 -14.10
C VAL A 52 -17.02 8.25 -13.33
N ARG A 53 -17.86 9.13 -13.88
CA ARG A 53 -19.12 9.52 -13.23
C ARG A 53 -20.01 8.31 -12.92
N ALA A 54 -20.07 7.34 -13.83
CA ALA A 54 -20.81 6.10 -13.60
C ALA A 54 -20.16 5.21 -12.52
N LEU A 55 -18.82 5.15 -12.45
CA LEU A 55 -18.08 4.45 -11.39
C LEU A 55 -18.33 5.07 -10.03
N GLU A 56 -18.22 6.39 -9.92
CA GLU A 56 -18.45 7.16 -8.69
C GLU A 56 -19.88 7.00 -8.19
N GLN A 57 -20.87 7.07 -9.07
CA GLN A 57 -22.27 6.77 -8.72
C GLN A 57 -22.44 5.34 -8.19
N ARG A 58 -21.80 4.34 -8.81
CA ARG A 58 -21.84 2.95 -8.30
C ARG A 58 -21.14 2.82 -6.95
N MET A 59 -20.05 3.56 -6.71
CA MET A 59 -19.37 3.58 -5.43
C MET A 59 -20.27 4.19 -4.35
N GLN A 60 -20.89 5.34 -4.63
CA GLN A 60 -21.85 5.99 -3.73
C GLN A 60 -23.02 5.06 -3.39
N MET A 61 -23.67 4.46 -4.39
CA MET A 61 -24.79 3.52 -4.15
C MET A 61 -24.37 2.33 -3.28
N ARG A 62 -23.14 1.83 -3.43
CA ARG A 62 -22.63 0.75 -2.58
C ARG A 62 -22.48 1.20 -1.13
N LEU A 63 -21.92 2.38 -0.89
CA LEU A 63 -21.79 2.95 0.45
C LEU A 63 -23.17 3.19 1.08
N ASP A 64 -24.12 3.75 0.32
CA ASP A 64 -25.49 3.98 0.79
C ASP A 64 -26.18 2.66 1.19
N ASN A 65 -26.01 1.61 0.37
CA ASN A 65 -26.55 0.28 0.68
C ASN A 65 -25.88 -0.36 1.91
N GLN A 66 -24.58 -0.11 2.12
CA GLN A 66 -23.84 -0.58 3.29
C GLN A 66 -24.26 0.15 4.57
N ALA A 67 -24.57 1.45 4.46
CA ALA A 67 -25.03 2.28 5.57
C ALA A 67 -26.51 2.06 5.92
N ALA A 68 -27.26 1.37 5.06
CA ALA A 68 -28.67 1.06 5.28
C ALA A 68 -28.85 0.20 6.56
N PRO A 69 -29.88 0.49 7.39
CA PRO A 69 -30.16 -0.33 8.56
C PRO A 69 -30.37 -1.79 8.20
N LEU A 70 -29.78 -2.69 9.00
CA LEU A 70 -30.05 -4.12 8.87
C LEU A 70 -31.49 -4.41 9.32
N GLU A 71 -32.16 -5.30 8.59
CA GLU A 71 -33.49 -5.78 8.96
C GLU A 71 -33.44 -6.49 10.33
N PRO A 72 -34.20 -6.04 11.34
CA PRO A 72 -34.19 -6.67 12.67
C PRO A 72 -34.61 -8.13 12.66
N SER A 73 -35.41 -8.54 11.66
CA SER A 73 -35.89 -9.90 11.48
C SER A 73 -34.97 -10.78 10.62
N ARG A 74 -33.75 -10.33 10.29
CA ARG A 74 -32.83 -11.15 9.51
C ARG A 74 -32.45 -12.41 10.28
N ASP A 75 -32.37 -13.53 9.58
CA ASP A 75 -31.89 -14.78 10.17
C ASP A 75 -30.42 -14.67 10.59
N ALA A 76 -30.03 -15.53 11.52
CA ALA A 76 -28.63 -15.71 11.85
C ALA A 76 -27.84 -16.15 10.61
N PRO A 77 -26.54 -15.81 10.50
CA PRO A 77 -25.69 -16.35 9.46
C PRO A 77 -25.76 -17.87 9.42
N GLU A 78 -25.67 -18.45 8.22
CA GLU A 78 -25.69 -19.90 8.05
C GLU A 78 -24.60 -20.55 8.91
N LYS A 79 -24.93 -21.65 9.59
CA LYS A 79 -23.96 -22.38 10.40
C LYS A 79 -22.83 -22.89 9.51
N GLY A 80 -21.59 -22.55 9.86
CA GLY A 80 -20.42 -22.91 9.07
C GLY A 80 -20.12 -21.93 7.92
N ALA A 81 -20.86 -20.83 7.82
CA ALA A 81 -20.48 -19.73 6.95
C ALA A 81 -19.06 -19.25 7.31
N VAL A 82 -18.26 -18.99 6.28
CA VAL A 82 -16.92 -18.43 6.45
C VAL A 82 -17.08 -16.98 6.88
N ILE A 83 -16.65 -16.67 8.10
CA ILE A 83 -16.52 -15.29 8.56
C ILE A 83 -15.19 -14.76 8.02
N ARG A 84 -15.23 -13.73 7.17
CA ARG A 84 -14.02 -13.03 6.73
C ARG A 84 -14.02 -11.62 7.32
N GLN A 85 -13.25 -10.74 6.70
CA GLN A 85 -13.06 -9.35 7.11
C GLN A 85 -14.14 -8.43 6.52
N GLU A 86 -15.29 -8.93 6.05
CA GLU A 86 -16.26 -8.11 5.29
C GLU A 86 -16.83 -6.96 6.12
N ALA A 87 -16.97 -7.14 7.44
CA ALA A 87 -17.40 -6.09 8.34
C ALA A 87 -16.37 -4.96 8.40
N ASP A 88 -15.08 -5.32 8.53
CA ASP A 88 -13.97 -4.38 8.55
C ASP A 88 -13.84 -3.70 7.18
N ASP A 89 -13.84 -4.45 6.08
CA ASP A 89 -13.79 -3.90 4.72
C ASP A 89 -14.93 -2.92 4.45
N SER A 90 -16.13 -3.21 4.98
CA SER A 90 -17.30 -2.32 4.86
C SER A 90 -17.12 -1.05 5.69
N PHE A 91 -16.59 -1.14 6.90
CA PHE A 91 -16.24 0.03 7.71
C PHE A 91 -15.17 0.87 7.00
N LEU A 92 -14.10 0.23 6.52
CA LEU A 92 -12.97 0.88 5.85
C LEU A 92 -13.34 1.54 4.52
N ALA A 93 -14.33 1.00 3.80
CA ALA A 93 -14.80 1.58 2.54
C ALA A 93 -15.32 3.02 2.69
N HIS A 94 -15.73 3.44 3.90
CA HIS A 94 -16.22 4.79 4.19
C HIS A 94 -15.09 5.83 4.35
N TYR A 95 -13.85 5.40 4.61
CA TYR A 95 -12.72 6.33 4.79
C TYR A 95 -12.26 6.98 3.49
N LEU A 96 -12.57 6.37 2.35
CA LEU A 96 -12.28 6.96 1.05
C LEU A 96 -13.56 7.57 0.48
N GLU A 97 -13.48 8.80 0.00
CA GLU A 97 -14.58 9.35 -0.79
C GLU A 97 -14.82 8.48 -2.04
N PRO A 98 -16.07 8.37 -2.52
CA PRO A 98 -16.40 7.61 -3.73
C PRO A 98 -16.03 8.39 -5.01
N VAL A 99 -14.81 8.95 -5.04
CA VAL A 99 -14.27 9.79 -6.11
C VAL A 99 -13.02 9.13 -6.69
N VAL A 100 -12.87 9.18 -8.02
CA VAL A 100 -11.66 8.69 -8.70
C VAL A 100 -10.71 9.86 -8.89
N THR A 101 -9.61 9.89 -8.14
CA THR A 101 -8.58 10.92 -8.30
C THR A 101 -7.81 10.72 -9.62
N PRO A 102 -7.69 11.74 -10.49
CA PRO A 102 -6.89 11.64 -11.70
C PRO A 102 -5.39 11.53 -11.36
N ILE A 103 -4.65 10.80 -12.20
CA ILE A 103 -3.20 10.63 -12.12
C ILE A 103 -2.61 11.30 -13.35
N ALA A 104 -1.79 12.34 -13.12
CA ALA A 104 -1.26 13.19 -14.19
C ALA A 104 -2.36 13.69 -15.16
N GLY A 105 -3.52 14.10 -14.62
CA GLY A 105 -4.66 14.59 -15.39
C GLY A 105 -5.48 13.52 -16.11
N GLN A 106 -5.18 12.23 -15.91
CA GLN A 106 -5.90 11.12 -16.54
C GLN A 106 -6.57 10.22 -15.51
N TYR A 107 -7.81 9.81 -15.77
CA TYR A 107 -8.49 8.80 -14.96
C TYR A 107 -7.98 7.41 -15.32
N ARG A 108 -6.88 6.99 -14.69
CA ARG A 108 -6.29 5.67 -14.93
C ARG A 108 -7.23 4.55 -14.47
N THR A 109 -7.22 3.45 -15.23
CA THR A 109 -7.98 2.24 -14.89
C THR A 109 -7.22 1.33 -13.90
N SER A 110 -5.97 1.65 -13.61
CA SER A 110 -5.08 0.95 -12.67
C SER A 110 -3.90 1.83 -12.26
N VAL A 111 -3.32 1.55 -11.09
CA VAL A 111 -2.03 2.11 -10.67
C VAL A 111 -0.89 1.57 -11.54
N ILE A 112 -0.90 0.25 -11.80
CA ILE A 112 0.09 -0.36 -12.70
C ILE A 112 -0.18 0.10 -14.13
N VAL A 113 0.85 0.64 -14.78
CA VAL A 113 0.82 1.11 -16.17
C VAL A 113 1.67 0.25 -17.10
N ASP A 114 2.69 -0.40 -16.56
CA ASP A 114 3.51 -1.37 -17.27
C ASP A 114 3.62 -2.65 -16.44
N PRO A 115 3.25 -3.84 -16.97
CA PRO A 115 2.89 -4.14 -18.36
C PRO A 115 1.63 -3.44 -18.88
N PRO A 116 1.42 -3.32 -20.22
CA PRO A 116 0.31 -2.57 -20.81
C PRO A 116 -1.10 -3.05 -20.46
N ASN A 117 -1.25 -4.27 -19.92
CA ASN A 117 -2.51 -4.76 -19.39
C ASN A 117 -2.81 -4.22 -17.97
N GLY A 118 -1.90 -3.47 -17.36
CA GLY A 118 -2.04 -2.85 -16.05
C GLY A 118 -2.13 -3.87 -14.92
N ARG A 119 -1.52 -5.04 -15.08
CA ARG A 119 -1.61 -6.15 -14.12
C ARG A 119 -0.24 -6.69 -13.80
N ILE A 120 -0.10 -7.20 -12.57
CA ILE A 120 1.11 -7.88 -12.14
C ILE A 120 1.25 -9.15 -13.00
N PRO A 121 2.40 -9.37 -13.65
CA PRO A 121 2.70 -10.62 -14.34
C PRO A 121 2.53 -11.82 -13.41
N PRO A 122 2.20 -13.01 -13.95
CA PRO A 122 2.39 -14.24 -13.20
C PRO A 122 3.82 -14.31 -12.68
N MET A 123 3.98 -14.80 -11.45
CA MET A 123 5.32 -15.13 -10.95
C MET A 123 5.92 -16.25 -11.78
N ARG A 124 7.26 -16.33 -11.81
CA ARG A 124 7.99 -17.45 -12.41
C ARG A 124 7.59 -18.77 -11.73
N GLU A 125 7.53 -19.86 -12.47
CA GLU A 125 7.03 -21.15 -11.96
C GLU A 125 7.92 -21.69 -10.83
N GLU A 126 9.23 -21.43 -10.92
CA GLU A 126 10.24 -21.80 -9.94
C GLU A 126 10.29 -20.89 -8.70
N PHE A 127 9.52 -19.80 -8.69
CA PHE A 127 9.57 -18.83 -7.60
C PHE A 127 8.63 -19.20 -6.46
N GLU A 128 9.22 -19.31 -5.27
CA GLU A 128 8.51 -19.41 -4.01
C GLU A 128 8.95 -18.31 -3.06
N ASP A 129 7.96 -17.59 -2.55
CA ASP A 129 8.21 -16.55 -1.58
C ASP A 129 8.44 -17.12 -0.17
N PHE A 130 8.88 -16.25 0.74
CA PHE A 130 9.27 -16.62 2.09
C PHE A 130 8.20 -17.41 2.86
N TYR A 131 6.92 -17.07 2.68
CA TYR A 131 5.80 -17.75 3.34
C TYR A 131 5.39 -19.03 2.63
N ALA A 132 5.49 -19.11 1.29
CA ALA A 132 5.29 -20.38 0.58
C ALA A 132 6.27 -21.44 1.11
N LYS A 133 7.57 -21.10 1.19
CA LYS A 133 8.61 -21.98 1.74
C LYS A 133 8.32 -22.46 3.16
N ARG A 134 7.72 -21.62 4.00
CA ARG A 134 7.29 -22.00 5.37
C ARG A 134 6.10 -22.93 5.38
N SER A 135 5.12 -22.65 4.53
CA SER A 135 3.95 -23.49 4.39
C SER A 135 4.34 -24.91 3.98
N GLU A 136 5.36 -25.07 3.12
CA GLU A 136 5.88 -26.38 2.73
C GLU A 136 6.54 -27.14 3.89
N LEU A 137 7.16 -26.41 4.83
CA LEU A 137 7.71 -26.99 6.07
C LEU A 137 6.63 -27.32 7.11
N GLY A 138 5.35 -27.14 6.77
CA GLY A 138 4.22 -27.40 7.65
C GLY A 138 3.91 -26.27 8.64
N LEU A 139 4.46 -25.08 8.43
CA LEU A 139 4.17 -23.89 9.24
C LEU A 139 3.08 -23.06 8.57
N GLY A 140 1.85 -23.19 9.07
CA GLY A 140 0.72 -22.34 8.69
C GLY A 140 0.77 -20.96 9.36
N ALA A 141 -0.14 -20.09 8.93
CA ALA A 141 -0.21 -18.72 9.45
C ALA A 141 -0.54 -18.64 10.95
N ALA A 142 -1.01 -19.72 11.58
CA ALA A 142 -1.28 -19.81 13.01
C ALA A 142 -0.13 -20.47 13.81
N ASP A 143 0.88 -21.04 13.13
CA ASP A 143 1.91 -21.87 13.74
C ASP A 143 3.15 -21.06 14.12
N GLY A 144 3.25 -20.75 15.42
CA GLY A 144 4.39 -20.02 15.99
C GLY A 144 4.57 -18.61 15.42
N PRO A 145 5.55 -17.85 15.92
CA PRO A 145 5.91 -16.56 15.33
C PRO A 145 6.52 -16.68 13.93
N GLU A 146 7.02 -17.86 13.55
CA GLU A 146 7.65 -18.12 12.26
C GLU A 146 6.63 -18.25 11.13
N GLY A 147 5.47 -18.89 11.36
CA GLY A 147 4.41 -19.00 10.36
C GLY A 147 3.53 -17.75 10.27
N GLN A 148 3.43 -16.99 11.36
CA GLN A 148 2.62 -15.77 11.44
C GLN A 148 3.11 -14.66 10.49
N PRO A 149 2.21 -14.00 9.74
CA PRO A 149 2.58 -12.85 8.93
C PRO A 149 3.05 -11.68 9.81
N LEU A 150 3.94 -10.85 9.28
CA LEU A 150 4.51 -9.69 9.99
C LEU A 150 3.45 -8.71 10.52
N SER A 151 2.35 -8.55 9.79
CA SER A 151 1.25 -7.68 10.21
C SER A 151 0.54 -8.20 11.46
N GLY A 152 0.39 -9.52 11.61
CA GLY A 152 -0.15 -10.13 12.83
C GLY A 152 0.79 -9.99 14.04
N ARG A 153 2.08 -9.75 13.77
CA ARG A 153 3.13 -9.52 14.75
C ARG A 153 3.44 -8.03 14.98
N CYS A 154 2.73 -7.13 14.32
CA CYS A 154 2.94 -5.69 14.40
C CYS A 154 4.37 -5.24 14.05
N LEU A 155 5.04 -5.96 13.14
CA LEU A 155 6.42 -5.61 12.73
C LEU A 155 6.46 -4.68 11.53
N ILE A 156 5.65 -4.97 10.52
CA ILE A 156 5.45 -4.13 9.34
C ILE A 156 4.12 -4.52 8.70
N PHE A 157 3.46 -3.57 8.06
CA PHE A 157 2.32 -3.87 7.19
C PHE A 157 2.76 -3.81 5.73
N GLY A 158 2.64 -4.93 5.02
CA GLY A 158 2.63 -4.86 3.56
C GLY A 158 3.99 -4.72 2.87
N ALA A 159 3.94 -4.44 1.56
CA ALA A 159 5.14 -4.23 0.74
C ALA A 159 5.90 -3.03 1.32
N ALA A 160 7.18 -3.28 1.57
CA ALA A 160 8.16 -2.53 2.34
C ALA A 160 8.34 -1.03 2.01
N ILE A 161 7.54 -0.46 1.12
CA ILE A 161 7.60 0.93 0.67
C ILE A 161 6.20 1.56 0.76
N PRO A 162 6.05 2.63 1.56
CA PRO A 162 4.88 3.50 1.53
C PRO A 162 4.47 3.89 0.11
N ASN A 163 3.17 4.03 -0.16
CA ASN A 163 2.59 4.45 -1.44
C ASN A 163 2.62 3.44 -2.60
N LEU A 164 3.38 2.34 -2.52
CA LEU A 164 3.46 1.37 -3.60
C LEU A 164 2.07 0.80 -3.98
N THR A 165 1.21 0.60 -2.98
CA THR A 165 -0.09 -0.05 -3.16
C THR A 165 -1.22 0.79 -2.56
N PRO A 166 -2.41 0.83 -3.19
CA PRO A 166 -3.57 1.50 -2.62
C PRO A 166 -3.90 0.95 -1.23
N MET A 167 -4.00 1.86 -0.27
CA MET A 167 -4.45 1.55 1.08
C MET A 167 -5.80 2.21 1.32
N MET A 168 -6.67 1.49 2.03
CA MET A 168 -8.02 1.93 2.35
C MET A 168 -8.16 2.41 3.80
N MET A 169 -7.17 2.13 4.65
CA MET A 169 -7.16 2.49 6.06
C MET A 169 -5.90 3.29 6.37
N ASN A 170 -6.07 4.42 7.07
CA ASN A 170 -5.01 5.34 7.47
C ASN A 170 -3.98 5.63 6.35
N PRO A 171 -4.40 5.94 5.10
CA PRO A 171 -3.46 6.14 4.00
C PRO A 171 -2.88 7.56 4.03
N ASN A 172 -2.40 7.97 5.20
CA ASN A 172 -1.73 9.23 5.43
C ASN A 172 -0.24 8.99 5.63
N LEU A 173 0.57 9.96 5.21
CA LEU A 173 1.99 9.99 5.49
C LEU A 173 2.45 11.41 5.80
N GLN A 174 3.59 11.53 6.46
CA GLN A 174 4.30 12.78 6.65
C GLN A 174 5.66 12.69 6.00
N ILE A 175 6.00 13.74 5.26
CA ILE A 175 7.32 13.97 4.72
C ILE A 175 8.00 15.06 5.54
N VAL A 176 9.18 14.75 6.06
CA VAL A 176 10.11 15.71 6.64
C VAL A 176 11.39 15.63 5.85
N GLN A 177 11.96 16.76 5.43
CA GLN A 177 13.18 16.75 4.63
C GLN A 177 14.16 17.80 5.15
N ASN A 178 15.45 17.50 5.03
CA ASN A 178 16.52 18.48 5.19
C ASN A 178 17.49 18.35 4.02
N GLN A 179 18.71 18.89 4.17
CA GLN A 179 19.73 18.81 3.13
C GLN A 179 20.13 17.36 2.76
N ASP A 180 20.19 16.47 3.75
CA ASP A 180 20.86 15.17 3.64
C ASP A 180 19.88 13.99 3.71
N TYR A 181 18.64 14.22 4.14
CA TYR A 181 17.65 13.17 4.37
C TYR A 181 16.23 13.59 3.98
N VAL A 182 15.46 12.62 3.52
CA VAL A 182 14.00 12.66 3.45
C VAL A 182 13.46 11.54 4.32
N MET A 183 12.66 11.88 5.33
CA MET A 183 11.92 10.93 6.14
C MET A 183 10.49 10.86 5.64
N VAL A 184 10.00 9.65 5.41
CA VAL A 184 8.61 9.34 5.07
C VAL A 184 8.03 8.49 6.20
N MET A 185 7.10 9.04 6.97
CA MET A 185 6.40 8.33 8.04
C MET A 185 4.97 8.02 7.62
N THR A 186 4.57 6.75 7.60
CA THR A 186 3.18 6.37 7.34
C THR A 186 2.38 6.25 8.63
N GLU A 187 1.11 6.65 8.60
CA GLU A 187 0.22 6.53 9.75
C GLU A 187 0.02 5.07 10.15
N MET A 188 -0.36 4.20 9.20
CA MET A 188 -0.49 2.77 9.47
C MET A 188 0.87 2.16 9.87
N VAL A 189 0.87 1.45 11.00
CA VAL A 189 2.04 0.81 11.64
C VAL A 189 3.17 1.79 11.97
N HIS A 190 2.94 3.11 11.89
CA HIS A 190 3.86 4.17 12.35
C HIS A 190 5.33 4.01 11.87
N ASP A 191 5.52 3.46 10.67
CA ASP A 191 6.83 3.17 10.11
C ASP A 191 7.51 4.46 9.60
N ALA A 192 8.69 4.77 10.14
CA ALA A 192 9.51 5.91 9.70
C ALA A 192 10.64 5.42 8.77
N ARG A 193 10.46 5.64 7.46
CA ARG A 193 11.46 5.33 6.43
C ARG A 193 12.40 6.50 6.24
N ILE A 194 13.71 6.23 6.34
CA ILE A 194 14.76 7.23 6.15
C ILE A 194 15.41 7.04 4.77
N ILE A 195 15.33 8.06 3.94
CA ILE A 195 15.97 8.14 2.62
C ILE A 195 17.18 9.05 2.73
N ARG A 196 18.36 8.54 2.39
CA ARG A 196 19.62 9.29 2.47
C ARG A 196 19.93 9.93 1.12
N LEU A 197 20.16 11.24 1.09
CA LEU A 197 20.35 12.00 -0.14
C LEU A 197 21.83 12.05 -0.54
N GLY A 198 22.12 11.66 -1.78
CA GLY A 198 23.49 11.68 -2.33
C GLY A 198 24.44 10.67 -1.67
N ASP A 199 23.90 9.65 -1.03
CA ASP A 199 24.66 8.59 -0.34
C ASP A 199 24.69 7.29 -1.17
N GLU A 200 25.55 6.36 -0.77
CA GLU A 200 25.61 5.01 -1.33
C GLU A 200 24.82 4.01 -0.46
N HIS A 201 24.40 2.92 -1.09
CA HIS A 201 23.76 1.82 -0.36
C HIS A 201 24.73 1.20 0.65
N HIS A 202 24.18 0.69 1.75
CA HIS A 202 24.96 -0.06 2.73
C HIS A 202 25.49 -1.37 2.13
N GLU A 203 26.79 -1.63 2.28
CA GLU A 203 27.45 -2.87 1.85
C GLU A 203 27.68 -3.86 3.00
N ASP A 204 26.93 -3.73 4.11
CA ASP A 204 27.12 -4.56 5.30
C ASP A 204 26.48 -5.96 5.22
N GLY A 205 25.79 -6.26 4.12
CA GLY A 205 25.09 -7.54 3.92
C GLY A 205 23.90 -7.73 4.86
N VAL A 206 23.41 -6.68 5.51
CA VAL A 206 22.29 -6.75 6.44
C VAL A 206 20.99 -6.39 5.73
N ALA A 207 20.08 -7.36 5.59
CA ALA A 207 18.73 -7.10 5.10
C ALA A 207 17.91 -6.29 6.13
N ARG A 208 17.20 -5.27 5.64
CA ARG A 208 16.48 -4.29 6.47
C ARG A 208 14.97 -4.35 6.27
N TRP A 209 14.22 -4.03 7.33
CA TRP A 209 12.81 -3.64 7.20
C TRP A 209 12.75 -2.35 6.39
N MET A 210 11.80 -2.25 5.47
CA MET A 210 11.70 -1.16 4.48
C MET A 210 12.90 -1.01 3.52
N GLY A 211 13.86 -1.94 3.55
CA GLY A 211 15.06 -1.91 2.73
C GLY A 211 16.02 -0.78 3.12
N ASP A 212 17.03 -0.57 2.29
CA ASP A 212 17.97 0.54 2.38
C ASP A 212 17.67 1.55 1.27
N SER A 213 17.24 2.76 1.64
CA SER A 213 16.79 3.78 0.69
C SER A 213 17.84 4.88 0.51
N VAL A 214 18.25 5.10 -0.73
CA VAL A 214 19.10 6.24 -1.14
C VAL A 214 18.37 7.07 -2.19
N GLY A 215 18.53 8.38 -2.14
CA GLY A 215 17.84 9.30 -3.02
C GLY A 215 18.76 10.31 -3.66
N TYR A 216 18.36 10.81 -4.82
CA TYR A 216 19.03 11.92 -5.50
C TYR A 216 18.03 12.78 -6.26
N TRP A 217 18.43 14.00 -6.60
CA TRP A 217 17.61 14.94 -7.34
C TRP A 217 17.89 14.85 -8.84
N ASP A 218 16.86 14.58 -9.62
CA ASP A 218 16.86 14.67 -11.09
C ASP A 218 16.01 15.89 -11.48
N GLY A 219 16.67 17.04 -11.58
CA GLY A 219 15.99 18.34 -11.65
C GLY A 219 15.11 18.56 -10.42
N ASP A 220 13.80 18.59 -10.65
CA ASP A 220 12.77 18.82 -9.63
C ASP A 220 12.08 17.53 -9.15
N THR A 221 12.63 16.38 -9.51
CA THR A 221 12.14 15.07 -9.08
C THR A 221 13.10 14.45 -8.09
N LEU A 222 12.57 14.01 -6.94
CA LEU A 222 13.31 13.14 -6.03
C LEU A 222 13.21 11.71 -6.57
N VAL A 223 14.34 11.14 -6.97
CA VAL A 223 14.46 9.73 -7.35
C VAL A 223 14.98 8.96 -6.14
N VAL A 224 14.30 7.88 -5.76
CA VAL A 224 14.67 7.04 -4.62
C VAL A 224 14.89 5.62 -5.11
N GLN A 225 16.02 5.03 -4.76
CA GLN A 225 16.35 3.64 -5.03
C GLN A 225 16.39 2.89 -3.70
N THR A 226 15.78 1.71 -3.67
CA THR A 226 15.70 0.89 -2.47
C THR A 226 15.93 -0.57 -2.79
N GLN A 227 16.78 -1.20 -1.99
CA GLN A 227 17.16 -2.61 -2.11
C GLN A 227 17.46 -3.20 -0.72
N GLY A 228 17.90 -4.47 -0.67
CA GLY A 228 18.33 -5.10 0.58
C GLY A 228 17.18 -5.35 1.56
N PHE A 229 16.01 -5.70 1.04
CA PHE A 229 14.83 -5.99 1.84
C PHE A 229 14.95 -7.32 2.54
N ARG A 230 14.39 -7.39 3.74
CA ARG A 230 14.09 -8.67 4.40
C ARG A 230 13.09 -9.49 3.59
N SER A 231 13.41 -10.75 3.32
CA SER A 231 12.53 -11.71 2.60
C SER A 231 11.16 -11.87 3.25
N GLU A 232 11.07 -11.62 4.55
CA GLU A 232 9.85 -11.73 5.35
C GLU A 232 8.76 -10.73 4.95
N GLN A 233 9.14 -9.68 4.23
CA GLN A 233 8.25 -8.64 3.75
C GLN A 233 7.47 -9.05 2.49
N SER A 234 7.78 -10.22 1.91
CA SER A 234 6.93 -10.76 0.85
C SER A 234 5.51 -10.96 1.37
N THR A 235 4.54 -10.27 0.78
CA THR A 235 3.17 -10.33 1.27
C THR A 235 2.17 -10.19 0.16
N SER A 236 1.34 -11.22 0.02
CA SER A 236 0.21 -11.21 -0.92
C SER A 236 -0.80 -10.11 -0.62
N ARG A 237 -0.85 -9.61 0.63
CA ARG A 237 -1.86 -8.64 1.08
C ARG A 237 -1.70 -7.26 0.42
N MET A 238 -0.51 -6.94 -0.07
CA MET A 238 -0.23 -5.71 -0.82
C MET A 238 0.05 -5.97 -2.30
N GLY A 239 -0.40 -7.10 -2.83
CA GLY A 239 -0.40 -7.35 -4.28
C GLY A 239 0.89 -7.91 -4.85
N PHE A 240 2.06 -7.71 -4.23
CA PHE A 240 3.34 -8.24 -4.70
C PHE A 240 3.90 -9.32 -3.77
N ARG A 241 4.33 -10.43 -4.36
CA ARG A 241 5.19 -11.41 -3.69
C ARG A 241 6.58 -11.23 -4.25
N VAL A 242 7.54 -11.12 -3.36
CA VAL A 242 8.88 -10.64 -3.71
C VAL A 242 9.96 -11.51 -3.09
N SER A 243 11.12 -11.55 -3.74
CA SER A 243 12.32 -12.23 -3.31
C SER A 243 13.25 -11.28 -2.55
N GLU A 244 14.46 -11.73 -2.26
CA GLU A 244 15.53 -10.89 -1.70
C GLU A 244 16.16 -9.97 -2.77
N ASP A 245 15.96 -10.27 -4.06
CA ASP A 245 16.39 -9.45 -5.20
C ASP A 245 15.41 -8.31 -5.51
N PHE A 246 14.44 -8.08 -4.62
CA PHE A 246 13.48 -7.01 -4.79
C PHE A 246 14.16 -5.65 -4.73
N GLU A 247 13.97 -4.87 -5.78
CA GLU A 247 14.43 -3.50 -5.87
C GLU A 247 13.27 -2.59 -6.28
N VAL A 248 13.27 -1.36 -5.77
CA VAL A 248 12.27 -0.36 -6.15
C VAL A 248 12.97 0.95 -6.47
N THR A 249 12.61 1.52 -7.62
CA THR A 249 12.91 2.90 -7.96
C THR A 249 11.62 3.71 -7.89
N GLU A 250 11.60 4.73 -7.05
CA GLU A 250 10.50 5.67 -6.90
C GLU A 250 10.87 7.04 -7.45
N ARG A 251 9.86 7.79 -7.89
CA ARG A 251 9.98 9.16 -8.36
C ARG A 251 8.87 9.99 -7.74
N TYR A 252 9.26 11.03 -7.02
CA TYR A 252 8.35 12.01 -6.43
C TYR A 252 8.53 13.34 -7.15
N THR A 253 7.48 13.82 -7.81
CA THR A 253 7.47 15.10 -8.52
C THR A 253 6.32 15.96 -8.03
N LEU A 254 6.63 17.15 -7.50
CA LEU A 254 5.60 18.10 -7.10
C LEU A 254 5.01 18.74 -8.36
N THR A 255 3.70 18.61 -8.57
CA THR A 255 3.01 19.12 -9.76
C THR A 255 2.05 20.28 -9.46
N SER A 256 1.76 20.51 -8.18
CA SER A 256 1.08 21.68 -7.65
C SER A 256 1.42 21.83 -6.17
N ASP A 257 0.97 22.89 -5.50
CA ASP A 257 1.12 23.02 -4.04
C ASP A 257 0.52 21.83 -3.27
N ASN A 258 -0.48 21.15 -3.84
CA ASN A 258 -1.26 20.10 -3.19
C ASN A 258 -1.16 18.73 -3.86
N THR A 259 -0.26 18.56 -4.84
CA THR A 259 -0.20 17.33 -5.63
C THR A 259 1.25 16.88 -5.82
N ILE A 260 1.54 15.66 -5.38
CA ILE A 260 2.73 14.93 -5.82
C ILE A 260 2.29 13.85 -6.81
N HIS A 261 2.90 13.86 -7.99
CA HIS A 261 2.90 12.69 -8.87
C HIS A 261 3.98 11.73 -8.36
N TYR A 262 3.54 10.53 -8.00
CA TYR A 262 4.40 9.45 -7.55
C TYR A 262 4.42 8.36 -8.62
N ALA A 263 5.60 8.02 -9.10
CA ALA A 263 5.81 6.89 -9.99
C ALA A 263 6.77 5.90 -9.34
N PHE A 264 6.61 4.62 -9.67
CA PHE A 264 7.50 3.57 -9.20
C PHE A 264 7.76 2.55 -10.29
N THR A 265 8.92 1.93 -10.22
CA THR A 265 9.29 0.72 -10.95
C THR A 265 9.83 -0.27 -9.95
N ILE A 266 9.22 -1.45 -9.88
CA ILE A 266 9.77 -2.57 -9.13
C ILE A 266 10.53 -3.50 -10.07
N MET A 267 11.60 -4.09 -9.55
CA MET A 267 12.35 -5.16 -10.19
C MET A 267 12.46 -6.33 -9.22
N ASP A 268 12.25 -7.53 -9.73
CA ASP A 268 12.51 -8.77 -9.00
C ASP A 268 12.74 -9.88 -10.02
N GLU A 269 14.00 -10.19 -10.29
CA GLU A 269 14.36 -11.14 -11.34
C GLU A 269 13.88 -12.56 -11.00
N GLN A 270 13.92 -12.93 -9.71
CA GLN A 270 13.45 -14.24 -9.25
C GLN A 270 11.93 -14.34 -9.30
N ALA A 271 11.20 -13.31 -8.84
CA ALA A 271 9.74 -13.39 -8.77
C ALA A 271 9.08 -13.19 -10.13
N TYR A 272 9.50 -12.17 -10.90
CA TYR A 272 8.77 -11.71 -12.10
C TYR A 272 9.61 -11.72 -13.38
N GLY A 273 10.93 -11.65 -13.27
CA GLY A 273 11.86 -11.64 -14.43
C GLY A 273 11.67 -10.46 -15.38
N ARG A 274 10.98 -9.40 -14.93
CA ARG A 274 10.72 -8.17 -15.70
C ARG A 274 10.31 -7.04 -14.75
N PRO A 275 10.54 -5.77 -15.14
CA PRO A 275 10.05 -4.64 -14.37
C PRO A 275 8.53 -4.54 -14.38
N ILE A 276 7.97 -3.99 -13.31
CA ILE A 276 6.56 -3.61 -13.22
C ILE A 276 6.51 -2.15 -12.77
N SER A 277 5.87 -1.29 -13.54
CA SER A 277 5.81 0.14 -13.26
C SER A 277 4.38 0.61 -12.99
N GLY A 278 4.24 1.55 -12.08
CA GLY A 278 2.97 2.17 -11.74
C GLY A 278 3.12 3.64 -11.37
N GLU A 279 1.98 4.31 -11.29
CA GLU A 279 1.91 5.73 -10.91
C GLU A 279 0.65 6.03 -10.12
N ARG A 280 0.73 7.09 -9.31
CA ARG A 280 -0.29 7.52 -8.37
C ARG A 280 -0.23 9.03 -8.13
N THR A 281 -1.29 9.53 -7.52
CA THR A 281 -1.35 10.89 -6.99
C THR A 281 -1.33 10.82 -5.47
N LEU A 282 -0.49 11.62 -4.84
CA LEU A 282 -0.55 11.92 -3.42
C LEU A 282 -1.09 13.35 -3.30
N THR A 283 -2.10 13.52 -2.46
CA THR A 283 -2.78 14.81 -2.24
C THR A 283 -2.39 15.37 -0.89
N ARG A 284 -2.10 16.66 -0.80
CA ARG A 284 -1.76 17.27 0.50
C ARG A 284 -2.96 17.22 1.44
N ASN A 285 -2.73 16.87 2.70
CA ASN A 285 -3.78 16.90 3.71
C ASN A 285 -4.09 18.35 4.11
N PRO A 286 -5.34 18.65 4.50
CA PRO A 286 -5.68 19.91 5.12
C PRO A 286 -4.77 20.23 6.33
N PRO A 287 -4.39 21.49 6.57
CA PRO A 287 -3.50 21.87 7.67
C PRO A 287 -4.00 21.49 9.08
N GLU A 288 -5.31 21.33 9.24
CA GLU A 288 -5.97 20.90 10.47
C GLU A 288 -5.88 19.39 10.72
N GLU A 289 -5.66 18.59 9.67
CA GLU A 289 -5.49 17.15 9.82
C GLU A 289 -4.17 16.83 10.50
N ARG A 290 -4.24 15.84 11.39
CA ARG A 290 -3.09 15.32 12.12
C ARG A 290 -2.91 13.87 11.74
N LEU A 291 -1.64 13.45 11.66
CA LEU A 291 -1.34 12.02 11.76
C LEU A 291 -1.66 11.58 13.18
N TYR A 292 -2.45 10.52 13.28
CA TYR A 292 -2.76 9.87 14.55
C TYR A 292 -1.84 8.68 14.78
N ASP A 293 -1.74 8.27 16.04
CA ASP A 293 -1.00 7.08 16.39
C ASP A 293 -1.70 5.81 15.88
N PHE A 294 -0.92 4.79 15.55
CA PHE A 294 -1.41 3.48 15.13
C PHE A 294 -0.93 2.40 16.09
N GLU A 295 -1.67 2.19 17.17
CA GLU A 295 -1.28 1.25 18.22
C GLU A 295 -1.62 -0.21 17.86
N CYS A 296 -0.81 -0.85 17.01
CA CYS A 296 -1.05 -2.23 16.57
C CYS A 296 -1.01 -3.25 17.73
N HIS A 297 -0.19 -3.01 18.75
CA HIS A 297 -0.06 -3.91 19.89
C HIS A 297 -1.21 -3.78 20.89
N GLU A 298 -1.74 -2.58 21.10
CA GLU A 298 -2.82 -2.36 22.06
C GLU A 298 -4.12 -3.00 21.56
N GLY A 299 -4.62 -3.99 22.29
CA GLY A 299 -5.85 -4.71 21.90
C GLY A 299 -5.66 -5.81 20.85
N ASN A 300 -4.43 -6.13 20.44
CA ASN A 300 -4.18 -7.30 19.59
C ASN A 300 -4.15 -8.59 20.41
N TYR A 301 -5.30 -9.27 20.45
CA TYR A 301 -5.46 -10.54 21.17
C TYR A 301 -5.23 -11.78 20.31
N SER A 302 -4.87 -11.61 19.03
CA SER A 302 -4.84 -12.70 18.05
C SER A 302 -3.89 -13.82 18.46
N LEU A 303 -2.66 -13.48 18.87
CA LEU A 303 -1.68 -14.48 19.30
C LEU A 303 -2.14 -15.24 20.55
N ALA A 304 -2.65 -14.53 21.56
CA ALA A 304 -3.15 -15.16 22.77
C ALA A 304 -4.39 -16.04 22.49
N ALA A 305 -5.25 -15.65 21.55
CA ALA A 305 -6.42 -16.42 21.14
C ALA A 305 -6.04 -17.68 20.36
N ILE A 306 -5.06 -17.59 19.44
CA ILE A 306 -4.52 -18.72 18.69
C ILE A 306 -3.90 -19.75 19.64
N LEU A 307 -3.08 -19.30 20.59
CA LEU A 307 -2.50 -20.19 21.60
C LEU A 307 -3.56 -20.88 22.46
N ARG A 308 -4.62 -20.17 22.85
CA ARG A 308 -5.76 -20.79 23.57
C ARG A 308 -6.49 -21.82 22.70
N GLY A 309 -6.70 -21.53 21.41
CA GLY A 309 -7.28 -22.46 20.45
C GLY A 309 -6.48 -23.76 20.38
N ALA A 310 -5.17 -23.66 20.20
CA ALA A 310 -4.28 -24.82 20.18
C ALA A 310 -4.33 -25.64 21.49
N ARG A 311 -4.37 -24.98 22.67
CA ARG A 311 -4.54 -25.70 23.95
C ARG A 311 -5.87 -26.43 24.04
N MET A 312 -6.94 -25.85 23.48
CA MET A 312 -8.25 -26.51 23.46
C MET A 312 -8.26 -27.73 22.52
N GLU A 313 -7.56 -27.68 21.40
CA GLU A 313 -7.39 -28.82 20.50
C GLU A 313 -6.62 -29.97 21.19
N GLU A 314 -5.53 -29.66 21.90
CA GLU A 314 -4.79 -30.64 22.71
C GLU A 314 -5.71 -31.34 23.73
N VAL A 315 -6.50 -30.57 24.49
CA VAL A 315 -7.48 -31.12 25.47
C VAL A 315 -8.53 -31.99 24.78
N GLN A 316 -9.04 -31.59 23.61
CA GLN A 316 -10.02 -32.40 22.88
C GLN A 316 -9.44 -33.74 22.41
N VAL A 317 -8.17 -33.75 21.98
CA VAL A 317 -7.47 -34.99 21.61
C VAL A 317 -7.28 -35.89 22.82
N GLU A 318 -6.89 -35.35 23.97
CA GLU A 318 -6.77 -36.11 25.23
C GLU A 318 -8.10 -36.72 25.68
N LEU A 319 -9.21 -35.98 25.54
CA LEU A 319 -10.55 -36.46 25.94
C LEU A 319 -11.13 -37.52 24.98
N GLN A 320 -10.58 -37.68 23.78
CA GLN A 320 -11.02 -38.67 22.79
C GLN A 320 -10.24 -40.00 22.87
N GLN A 321 -9.16 -40.05 23.65
CA GLN A 321 -8.33 -41.25 23.90
C GLN A 321 -8.82 -42.03 25.12
#